data_AF-A0A0R3S166-F1
#
_entry.id   AF-A0A0R3S166-F1
#
_cell.length_a   1.000
_cell.length_b   1.000
_cell.length_c   1.000
_cell.angle_alpha   90.00
_cell.angle_beta   90.00
_cell.angle_gamma   90.00
#
_symmetry.space_group_name_H-M   'P 1'
#
loop_
_entity.id
_entity.type
_entity.pdbx_description
1 polymer ?
#
loop_
_entity_poly.entity_id
_entity_poly.type
_entity_poly.pdbx_seq_one_letter_code
_entity_poly.pdbx_strand_id
1 'polypeptide(L)'
;MTTGLRLTARNVGMMLEKQNLSKESIEEALEYQIFVVIYRYKKKMLIFQDMMTDMLYSELNHSIFWVEFIERHNEIPHARSGADDLNAFQYFLLGIILCV
;
A
#
# COMPACT_ATOMS: atom_id res chain seq x y z
N MET A 1 8.56 -0.60 -1.90
CA MET A 1 9.87 -0.01 -1.54
C MET A 1 9.76 1.37 -0.85
N THR A 2 8.57 1.87 -0.53
CA THR A 2 8.38 3.26 -0.04
C THR A 2 8.15 3.39 1.46
N THR A 3 7.73 2.31 2.13
CA THR A 3 7.45 2.30 3.57
C THR A 3 8.72 2.45 4.41
N GLY A 4 9.80 1.73 4.08
CA GLY A 4 11.08 1.85 4.78
C GLY A 4 11.66 3.28 4.73
N LEU A 5 11.70 3.88 3.53
CA LEU A 5 12.13 5.27 3.32
C LEU A 5 11.31 6.27 4.13
N ARG A 6 9.98 6.12 4.21
CA ARG A 6 9.10 7.00 5.00
C ARG A 6 9.37 6.91 6.50
N LEU A 7 9.72 5.72 7.00
CA LEU A 7 10.02 5.49 8.42
C LEU A 7 11.39 6.09 8.79
N THR A 8 12.40 5.91 7.94
CA THR A 8 13.73 6.47 8.16
C THR A 8 13.74 7.99 8.02
N ALA A 9 13.06 8.57 7.04
CA ALA A 9 12.95 10.03 6.87
C ALA A 9 12.33 10.72 8.09
N ARG A 10 11.45 10.04 8.84
CA ARG A 10 10.80 10.57 10.05
C ARG A 10 11.57 10.25 11.33
N ASN A 11 12.75 9.64 11.23
CA ASN A 11 13.54 9.16 12.37
C ASN A 11 12.75 8.20 13.28
N VAL A 12 11.92 7.34 12.66
CA VAL A 12 11.09 6.34 13.34
C VAL A 12 11.61 4.93 13.02
N GLY A 13 12.82 4.79 12.47
CA GLY A 13 13.43 3.50 12.23
C GLY A 13 14.70 3.59 11.39
N MET A 14 15.56 2.60 11.51
CA MET A 14 16.74 2.43 10.66
C MET A 14 16.44 1.39 9.58
N MET A 15 16.82 1.70 8.34
CA MET A 15 16.68 0.76 7.23
C MET A 15 18.01 0.04 7.04
N LEU A 16 17.98 -1.29 7.14
CA LEU A 16 19.15 -2.13 6.89
C LEU A 16 19.13 -2.61 5.44
N GLU A 17 20.24 -2.43 4.73
CA GLU A 17 20.39 -2.89 3.36
C GLU A 17 20.68 -4.40 3.34
N LYS A 18 19.96 -5.13 2.48
CA LYS A 18 20.03 -6.60 2.39
C LYS A 18 21.45 -7.12 2.11
N GLN A 19 22.29 -6.32 1.46
CA GLN A 19 23.63 -6.68 1.03
C GLN A 19 24.63 -6.75 2.21
N ASN A 20 24.36 -6.04 3.30
CA ASN A 20 25.25 -5.92 4.46
C ASN A 20 24.65 -6.53 5.73
N LEU A 21 23.64 -7.41 5.61
CA LEU A 21 23.01 -8.07 6.75
C LEU A 21 23.91 -9.17 7.32
N SER A 22 24.67 -8.83 8.37
CA SER A 22 25.35 -9.78 9.25
C SER A 22 24.76 -9.75 10.66
N LYS A 23 25.02 -10.78 11.47
CA LYS A 23 24.53 -10.85 12.86
C LYS A 23 24.99 -9.64 13.68
N GLU A 24 26.26 -9.27 13.52
CA GLU A 24 26.87 -8.14 14.22
C GLU A 24 26.21 -6.81 13.82
N SER A 25 25.86 -6.64 12.53
CA SER A 25 25.17 -5.42 12.06
C SER A 25 23.76 -5.26 12.64
N ILE A 26 23.09 -6.38 12.94
CA ILE A 26 21.76 -6.38 13.55
C ILE A 26 21.87 -6.10 15.04
N GLU A 27 22.87 -6.68 15.71
CA GLU A 27 23.16 -6.41 17.13
C GLU A 27 23.53 -4.94 17.35
N GLU A 28 24.39 -4.37 16.52
CA GLU A 28 24.76 -2.95 16.58
C GLU A 28 23.56 -2.04 16.31
N ALA A 29 22.72 -2.38 15.31
CA ALA A 29 21.50 -1.63 15.03
C ALA A 29 20.50 -1.68 16.21
N LEU A 30 20.39 -2.82 16.89
CA LEU A 30 19.52 -2.96 18.07
C LEU A 30 20.08 -2.19 19.26
N GLU A 31 21.36 -2.32 19.57
CA GLU A 31 21.99 -1.60 20.67
C GLU A 31 21.90 -0.08 20.48
N TYR A 32 22.15 0.43 19.26
CA TYR A 32 21.98 1.84 18.93
C TYR A 32 20.52 2.32 19.12
N GLN A 33 19.56 1.54 18.64
CA GLN A 33 18.13 1.84 18.74
C GLN A 33 17.62 1.77 20.20
N ILE A 34 18.16 0.88 21.02
CA ILE A 34 17.80 0.72 22.42
C ILE A 34 18.42 1.84 23.26
N PHE A 35 19.70 2.13 23.06
CA PHE A 35 20.47 3.06 23.88
C PHE A 35 20.10 4.54 23.65
N VAL A 36 19.87 4.95 22.40
CA VAL A 36 19.63 6.37 22.06
C VAL A 36 18.14 6.74 22.07
N VAL A 37 17.25 5.74 21.95
CA VAL A 37 16.01 5.97 21.20
C VAL A 37 14.73 5.47 21.89
N ILE A 38 14.70 4.64 22.95
CA ILE A 38 13.43 4.15 23.54
C ILE A 38 12.45 5.27 23.94
N TYR A 39 12.91 6.35 24.59
CA TYR A 39 12.03 7.47 24.97
C TYR A 39 11.61 8.35 23.78
N ARG A 40 12.51 8.62 22.82
CA ARG A 40 12.23 9.49 21.66
C ARG A 40 11.46 8.76 20.57
N TYR A 41 11.74 7.48 20.36
CA TYR A 41 11.08 6.59 19.42
C TYR A 41 9.63 6.43 19.76
N LYS A 42 9.32 6.04 21.00
CA LYS A 42 7.94 5.76 21.39
C LYS A 42 7.06 6.98 21.15
N LYS A 43 7.53 8.17 21.53
CA LYS A 43 6.81 9.42 21.27
C LYS A 43 6.64 9.72 19.78
N LYS A 44 7.70 9.60 18.98
CA LYS A 44 7.64 9.84 17.52
C LYS A 44 6.80 8.79 16.79
N MET A 45 6.83 7.55 17.23
CA MET A 45 6.07 6.44 16.68
C MET A 45 4.59 6.60 17.00
N LEU A 46 4.24 7.03 18.21
CA LEU A 46 2.85 7.34 18.56
C LEU A 46 2.32 8.51 17.72
N ILE A 47 3.10 9.59 17.56
CA ILE A 47 2.74 10.72 16.68
C ILE A 47 2.60 10.26 15.22
N PHE A 48 3.50 9.38 14.76
CA PHE A 48 3.43 8.80 13.42
C PHE A 48 2.21 7.91 13.21
N GLN A 49 1.87 7.10 14.22
CA GLN A 49 0.68 6.26 14.22
C GLN A 49 -0.58 7.11 14.15
N ASP A 50 -0.65 8.17 14.96
CA ASP A 50 -1.75 9.14 14.96
C ASP A 50 -1.93 9.74 13.56
N MET A 51 -0.85 10.30 12.98
CA MET A 51 -0.87 10.83 11.60
C MET A 51 -1.26 9.82 10.51
N MET A 52 -1.00 8.53 10.71
CA MET A 52 -1.40 7.48 9.76
C MET A 52 -2.86 7.05 9.97
N THR A 53 -3.38 7.26 11.17
CA THR A 53 -4.76 6.91 11.58
C THR A 53 -5.68 8.14 11.52
N ASP A 54 -5.14 9.33 11.29
CA ASP A 54 -5.82 10.61 11.03
C ASP A 54 -6.54 10.61 9.67
N MET A 55 -7.27 9.55 9.35
CA MET A 55 -8.27 9.61 8.31
C MET A 55 -9.47 10.38 8.87
N LEU A 56 -9.81 11.52 8.25
CA LEU A 56 -10.96 12.37 8.66
C LEU A 56 -12.29 11.60 8.70
N TYR A 57 -12.35 10.45 8.05
CA TYR A 57 -13.49 9.57 7.97
C TYR A 57 -13.11 8.21 8.53
N SER A 58 -14.02 7.60 9.32
CA SER A 58 -13.90 6.19 9.65
C SER A 58 -13.89 5.35 8.37
N GLU A 59 -13.24 4.20 8.41
CA GLU A 59 -13.22 3.23 7.30
C GLU A 59 -14.65 2.93 6.77
N LEU A 60 -15.63 2.92 7.69
CA LEU A 60 -17.04 2.78 7.34
C LEU A 60 -17.54 3.96 6.49
N ASN A 61 -17.31 5.20 6.91
CA ASN A 61 -17.73 6.36 6.15
C ASN A 61 -17.00 6.47 4.79
N HIS A 62 -15.74 6.04 4.73
CA HIS A 62 -14.99 5.98 3.48
C HIS A 62 -15.60 4.97 2.50
N SER A 63 -15.97 3.77 2.99
CA SER A 63 -16.62 2.76 2.15
C SER A 63 -18.02 3.20 1.69
N ILE A 64 -18.81 3.82 2.56
CA ILE A 64 -20.12 4.41 2.18
C ILE A 64 -19.92 5.47 1.10
N PHE A 65 -18.95 6.37 1.27
CA PHE A 65 -18.63 7.38 0.25
C PHE A 65 -18.34 6.74 -1.12
N TRP A 66 -17.51 5.68 -1.16
CA TRP A 66 -17.22 5.00 -2.43
C TRP A 66 -18.43 4.28 -3.02
N VAL A 67 -19.28 3.67 -2.20
CA VAL A 67 -20.51 3.03 -2.67
C VAL A 67 -21.46 4.08 -3.25
N GLU A 68 -21.70 5.18 -2.54
CA GLU A 68 -22.52 6.29 -3.05
C GLU A 68 -21.89 6.94 -4.29
N PHE A 69 -20.56 7.01 -4.37
CA PHE A 69 -19.84 7.54 -5.52
C PHE A 69 -20.06 6.67 -6.76
N ILE A 70 -19.97 5.34 -6.61
CA ILE A 70 -20.22 4.37 -7.68
C ILE A 70 -21.68 4.47 -8.15
N GLU A 71 -22.63 4.55 -7.21
CA GLU A 71 -24.06 4.67 -7.53
C GLU A 71 -24.37 6.00 -8.22
N ARG A 72 -23.85 7.13 -7.70
CA ARG A 72 -24.08 8.46 -8.29
C ARG A 72 -23.46 8.63 -9.67
N HIS A 73 -22.40 7.88 -9.98
CA HIS A 73 -21.69 8.01 -11.25
C HIS A 73 -21.89 6.79 -12.15
N ASN A 74 -22.89 5.94 -11.85
CA ASN A 74 -23.45 4.86 -12.66
C ASN A 74 -22.61 4.49 -13.88
N GLU A 75 -21.46 3.85 -13.61
CA GLU A 75 -20.46 3.38 -14.58
C GLU A 75 -19.33 4.38 -14.85
N ILE A 76 -18.12 4.03 -14.39
CA ILE A 76 -16.89 4.58 -14.96
C ILE A 76 -16.73 3.88 -16.32
N PRO A 77 -16.91 4.56 -17.47
CA PRO A 77 -16.87 3.91 -18.79
C PRO A 77 -15.54 3.19 -19.07
N HIS A 78 -14.48 3.52 -18.33
CA HIS A 78 -13.17 2.88 -18.40
C HIS A 78 -12.92 1.77 -17.37
N ALA A 79 -13.87 1.49 -16.47
CA ALA A 79 -13.80 0.38 -15.50
C ALA A 79 -14.46 -0.90 -16.01
N ARG A 80 -15.23 -0.83 -17.11
CA ARG A 80 -15.65 -2.02 -17.84
C ARG A 80 -14.47 -2.60 -18.61
N SER A 81 -14.32 -3.91 -18.55
CA SER A 81 -13.42 -4.60 -19.46
C SER A 81 -13.94 -4.38 -20.87
N GLY A 82 -13.10 -3.97 -21.82
CA GLY A 82 -13.50 -3.84 -23.23
C GLY A 82 -14.02 -5.17 -23.84
N ALA A 83 -13.90 -6.28 -23.10
CA ALA A 83 -14.49 -7.57 -23.41
C ALA A 83 -16.03 -7.63 -23.28
N ASP A 84 -16.67 -6.71 -22.56
CA ASP A 84 -18.13 -6.69 -22.41
C ASP A 84 -18.86 -6.29 -23.70
N ASP A 85 -18.20 -5.50 -24.55
CA ASP A 85 -18.74 -5.06 -25.86
C ASP A 85 -18.43 -6.06 -26.99
N LEU A 86 -17.76 -7.18 -26.70
CA LEU A 86 -17.38 -8.18 -27.72
C LEU A 86 -18.49 -9.20 -27.94
N ASN A 87 -18.78 -9.49 -29.21
CA ASN A 87 -19.63 -10.62 -29.58
C ASN A 87 -19.01 -11.94 -29.06
N ALA A 88 -19.84 -12.90 -28.66
CA ALA A 88 -19.38 -14.17 -28.06
C ALA A 88 -18.30 -14.87 -28.90
N PHE A 89 -18.38 -14.77 -30.23
CA PHE A 89 -17.38 -15.32 -31.15
C PHE A 89 -15.99 -14.66 -31.05
N GLN A 90 -15.93 -13.35 -30.84
CA GLN A 90 -14.68 -12.60 -30.67
C GLN A 90 -14.11 -12.81 -29.26
N TYR A 91 -14.98 -12.92 -28.25
CA TYR A 91 -14.61 -13.23 -26.88
C TYR A 91 -13.89 -14.60 -26.80
N PHE A 92 -14.43 -15.63 -27.45
CA PHE A 92 -13.83 -16.96 -27.49
C PHE A 92 -12.78 -17.16 -28.59
N LEU A 93 -12.40 -16.11 -29.34
CA LEU A 93 -11.41 -16.16 -30.42
C LEU A 93 -11.63 -17.31 -31.43
N LEU A 94 -12.89 -17.66 -31.70
CA LEU A 94 -13.26 -18.83 -32.51
C LEU A 94 -12.70 -18.76 -33.94
N GLY A 95 -12.45 -17.56 -34.48
CA GLY A 95 -11.81 -17.37 -35.78
C GLY A 95 -10.36 -17.86 -35.86
N ILE A 96 -9.63 -17.88 -34.74
CA ILE A 96 -8.24 -18.38 -34.67
C ILE A 96 -8.23 -19.89 -34.57
N ILE A 97 -9.17 -20.47 -33.81
CA ILE A 97 -9.29 -21.92 -33.60
C ILE A 97 -9.72 -22.64 -34.89
N LEU A 98 -10.57 -22.00 -35.71
CA LEU A 98 -11.10 -22.59 -36.94
C LEU A 98 -10.15 -22.43 -38.15
N CYS A 99 -9.17 -21.53 -38.06
CA CYS A 99 -8.19 -21.27 -39.11
C CYS A 99 -6.84 -21.99 -38.91
N VAL A 100 -6.70 -22.73 -37.80
CA VAL A 100 -5.60 -23.70 -37.55
C VAL A 100 -6.13 -25.10 -37.83
#